data_AF-A0A353N5Z8-F1
#
_entry.id   AF-A0A353N5Z8-F1
#
_cell.length_a   1.000
_cell.length_b   1.000
_cell.length_c   1.000
_cell.angle_alpha   90.00
_cell.angle_beta   90.00
_cell.angle_gamma   90.00
#
_symmetry.space_group_name_H-M   'P 1'
#
loop_
_entity.id
_entity.type
_entity.pdbx_description
1 polymer ?
#
loop_
_entity_poly.entity_id
_entity_poly.type
_entity_poly.pdbx_seq_one_letter_code
_entity_poly.pdbx_strand_id
1 'polypeptide(L)' 'KVKAVMEGKSQNKERFSGFGLKNVEERIRLYFGQDYGITIKNRGPQGTEVLIRIPRISKFDERKIAKWVR' A
#
# COMPACT_ATOMS: atom_id res chain seq x y z
N LYS A 1 30.37 15.78 -13.64
CA LYS A 1 30.72 14.89 -12.50
C LYS A 1 30.29 15.56 -11.21
N VAL A 2 29.48 14.86 -10.40
CA VAL A 2 29.13 15.17 -8.99
C VAL A 2 28.20 16.37 -8.76
N LYS A 3 26.86 16.15 -8.76
CA LYS A 3 25.94 16.92 -7.88
C LYS A 3 24.45 16.47 -7.78
N ALA A 4 24.02 15.36 -8.37
CA ALA A 4 22.61 14.91 -8.25
C ALA A 4 22.44 13.52 -7.60
N VAL A 5 23.47 13.03 -6.90
CA VAL A 5 23.45 11.76 -6.15
C VAL A 5 23.20 12.00 -4.65
N MET A 6 22.76 13.21 -4.28
CA MET A 6 22.63 13.69 -2.91
C MET A 6 21.18 13.98 -2.51
N GLU A 7 20.22 13.25 -3.03
CA GLU A 7 18.87 13.19 -2.45
C GLU A 7 18.47 11.73 -2.28
N GLY A 8 19.09 11.10 -1.28
CA GLY A 8 18.64 9.81 -0.80
C GLY A 8 17.19 9.90 -0.33
N LYS A 9 16.33 9.05 -0.89
CA LYS A 9 15.39 8.24 -0.11
C LYS A 9 14.76 7.13 -0.93
N SER A 10 14.84 5.95 -0.34
CA SER A 10 14.03 4.75 -0.61
C SER A 10 14.54 3.76 -1.66
N GLN A 11 15.78 3.32 -1.43
CA GLN A 11 16.26 1.96 -1.70
C GLN A 11 15.33 0.92 -1.01
N ASN A 12 14.23 0.48 -1.63
CA ASN A 12 13.72 -0.91 -1.50
C ASN A 12 12.45 -1.24 -2.32
N LYS A 13 12.18 -0.59 -3.45
CA LYS A 13 10.91 -0.80 -4.18
C LYS A 13 10.83 -2.15 -4.93
N GLU A 14 11.88 -2.98 -4.89
CA GLU A 14 12.05 -4.08 -5.86
C GLU A 14 11.93 -5.51 -5.32
N ARG A 15 11.79 -5.76 -4.01
CA ARG A 15 11.80 -7.15 -3.49
C ARG A 15 10.44 -7.82 -3.28
N PHE A 16 9.34 -7.09 -3.37
CA PHE A 16 8.00 -7.68 -3.49
C PHE A 16 7.55 -7.41 -4.91
N SER A 17 7.40 -8.46 -5.73
CA SER A 17 7.06 -8.37 -7.15
C SER A 17 6.03 -7.25 -7.37
N GLY A 18 6.48 -6.16 -7.98
CA GLY A 18 5.80 -4.85 -7.93
C GLY A 18 4.38 -4.82 -8.51
N PHE A 19 3.88 -5.95 -9.00
CA PHE A 19 2.53 -6.16 -9.50
C PHE A 19 1.54 -6.54 -8.40
N GLY A 20 1.89 -7.48 -7.51
CA GLY A 20 0.93 -8.02 -6.53
C GLY A 20 0.51 -6.97 -5.52
N LEU A 21 1.48 -6.33 -4.88
CA LEU A 21 1.20 -5.34 -3.84
C LEU A 21 0.62 -4.04 -4.42
N LYS A 22 1.05 -3.63 -5.60
CA LYS A 22 0.51 -2.46 -6.30
C LYS A 22 -0.96 -2.67 -6.65
N ASN A 23 -1.35 -3.86 -7.11
CA ASN A 23 -2.75 -4.18 -7.38
C ASN A 23 -3.61 -4.12 -6.09
N VAL A 24 -3.08 -4.62 -4.97
CA VAL A 24 -3.79 -4.52 -3.69
C VAL A 24 -3.91 -3.06 -3.24
N GLU A 25 -2.83 -2.28 -3.30
CA GLU A 25 -2.82 -0.85 -2.97
C GLU A 25 -3.79 -0.06 -3.85
N GLU A 26 -3.78 -0.29 -5.16
CA GLU A 26 -4.68 0.33 -6.13
C GLU A 26 -6.13 -0.01 -5.84
N ARG A 27 -6.45 -1.29 -5.57
CA ARG A 27 -7.80 -1.70 -5.19
C ARG A 27 -8.25 -1.04 -3.90
N ILE A 28 -7.42 -1.05 -2.86
CA ILE A 28 -7.76 -0.40 -1.58
C ILE A 28 -8.09 1.09 -1.80
N ARG A 29 -7.28 1.79 -2.61
CA ARG A 29 -7.52 3.20 -2.95
C ARG A 29 -8.76 3.43 -3.79
N LEU A 30 -9.05 2.54 -4.75
CA LEU A 30 -10.27 2.59 -5.56
C LEU A 30 -11.53 2.41 -4.69
N TYR A 31 -11.48 1.53 -3.68
CA TYR A 31 -12.63 1.26 -2.81
C TYR A 31 -12.83 2.31 -1.73
N PHE A 32 -11.76 2.80 -1.11
CA PHE A 32 -11.84 3.58 0.13
C PHE A 32 -11.27 4.99 0.02
N GLY A 33 -10.59 5.32 -1.09
CA GLY A 33 -9.94 6.62 -1.30
C GLY A 33 -8.45 6.61 -0.98
N GLN A 34 -7.79 7.73 -1.28
CA GLN A 34 -6.32 7.86 -1.24
C GLN A 34 -5.72 7.81 0.17
N ASP A 35 -6.52 8.02 1.21
CA ASP A 35 -6.09 7.95 2.61
C ASP A 35 -5.83 6.52 3.10
N TYR A 36 -6.21 5.52 2.31
CA TYR A 36 -6.08 4.10 2.59
C TYR A 36 -5.05 3.44 1.66
N GLY A 37 -4.49 2.31 2.07
CA GLY A 37 -3.48 1.61 1.27
C GLY A 37 -2.50 0.78 2.10
N ILE A 38 -1.31 0.57 1.53
CA ILE A 38 -0.26 -0.26 2.10
C ILE A 38 1.01 0.58 2.27
N THR A 39 1.67 0.45 3.42
CA THR A 39 2.99 1.02 3.67
C THR A 39 3.96 -0.10 4.03
N ILE A 40 5.10 -0.14 3.34
CA ILE A 40 6.17 -1.09 3.63
C ILE A 40 7.33 -0.34 4.30
N LYS A 41 7.79 -0.86 5.43
CA LYS A 41 9.00 -0.39 6.10
C LYS A 41 9.99 -1.55 6.19
N ASN A 42 11.19 -1.33 5.65
CA ASN A 42 12.29 -2.26 5.87
C ASN A 42 12.83 -2.07 7.30
N ARG A 43 12.82 -3.13 8.11
CA ARG A 43 13.41 -3.14 9.46
C ARG A 43 14.83 -3.74 9.47
N GLY A 44 15.47 -3.78 8.31
CA GLY A 44 16.83 -4.27 8.12
C GLY A 44 16.92 -5.79 8.38
N PRO A 45 17.86 -6.26 9.22
CA PRO A 45 18.05 -7.69 9.47
C PRO A 45 16.85 -8.35 10.17
N GLN A 46 15.93 -7.55 10.71
CA GLN A 46 14.73 -8.00 11.42
C GLN A 46 13.55 -8.29 10.48
N GLY A 47 13.74 -8.14 9.17
CA GLY A 47 12.72 -8.36 8.15
C GLY A 47 11.98 -7.09 7.74
N THR A 48 10.75 -7.27 7.25
CA THR A 48 9.92 -6.18 6.69
C THR A 48 8.64 -6.02 7.50
N GLU A 49 8.29 -4.78 7.83
CA GLU A 49 7.00 -4.42 8.40
C GLU A 49 6.06 -3.93 7.29
N VAL A 50 4.86 -4.49 7.24
CA VAL A 50 3.80 -4.10 6.29
C VAL A 50 2.61 -3.60 7.09
N LEU A 51 2.23 -2.34 6.86
CA LEU A 51 1.07 -1.71 7.46
C LEU A 51 -0.03 -1.57 6.40
N ILE A 52 -1.24 -2.06 6.71
CA ILE A 52 -2.42 -1.93 5.85
C ILE A 52 -3.43 -1.04 6.56
N ARG A 53 -3.85 0.05 5.92
CA ARG A 53 -4.87 0.98 6.43
C ARG A 53 -6.15 0.80 5.62
N ILE A 54 -7.23 0.42 6.30
CA ILE A 54 -8.58 0.24 5.75
C ILE A 54 -9.63 0.84 6.71
N PRO A 55 -10.80 1.26 6.23
CA PRO A 55 -11.86 1.74 7.10
C PRO A 55 -12.47 0.58 7.90
N ARG A 56 -12.99 0.89 9.09
CA ARG A 56 -13.82 -0.06 9.84
C ARG A 56 -15.19 -0.13 9.16
N ILE A 57 -15.48 -1.24 8.49
CA ILE A 57 -16.76 -1.46 7.80
C ILE A 57 -17.80 -1.87 8.85
N SER A 58 -18.92 -1.14 8.93
CA SER A 58 -20.08 -1.57 9.72
C SER A 58 -21.00 -2.46 8.88
N LYS A 59 -21.90 -3.24 9.52
CA LYS A 59 -22.89 -4.08 8.80
C LYS A 59 -23.78 -3.30 7.82
N PHE A 60 -23.89 -1.98 7.97
CA PHE A 60 -24.63 -1.12 7.04
C PHE A 60 -23.80 -0.79 5.78
N ASP A 61 -22.49 -0.66 5.93
CA ASP A 61 -21.55 -0.31 4.84
C ASP A 61 -21.27 -1.51 3.92
N GLU A 62 -21.33 -2.74 4.45
CA GLU A 62 -21.20 -3.97 3.65
C GLU A 62 -22.16 -4.00 2.46
N ARG A 63 -23.43 -3.58 2.63
CA ARG A 63 -24.44 -3.60 1.56
C ARG A 63 -24.13 -2.60 0.44
N LYS A 64 -23.47 -1.49 0.74
CA LYS A 64 -23.02 -0.52 -0.27
C LYS A 64 -21.78 -1.01 -1.01
N ILE A 65 -20.83 -1.60 -0.29
CA ILE A 65 -19.56 -2.08 -0.88
C ILE A 65 -19.80 -3.35 -1.71
N ALA A 66 -20.55 -4.32 -1.18
CA ALA A 66 -20.81 -5.61 -1.85
C ALA A 66 -21.60 -5.48 -3.16
N LYS A 67 -22.34 -4.39 -3.37
CA LYS A 67 -23.08 -4.16 -4.62
C LYS A 67 -22.15 -3.94 -5.83
N TRP A 68 -20.88 -3.61 -5.60
CA TRP A 68 -19.87 -3.31 -6.62
C TRP A 68 -18.76 -4.38 -6.71
N VAL A 69 -18.74 -5.35 -5.80
CA VAL A 69 -17.85 -6.51 -5.86
C VAL A 69 -18.58 -7.61 -6.62
N ARG A 70 -18.51 -7.58 -7.95
CA ARG A 70 -18.83 -8.74 -8.81
C ARG A 70 -17.54 -9.46 -9.18
#